data_AF-A0A662JSU0-F1
#
_entry.id   AF-A0A662JSU0-F1
#
_cell.length_a   1.000
_cell.length_b   1.000
_cell.length_c   1.000
_cell.angle_alpha   90.00
_cell.angle_beta   90.00
_cell.angle_gamma   90.00
#
_symmetry.space_group_name_H-M   'P 1'
#
loop_
_entity.id
_entity.type
_entity.pdbx_description
1 polymer ?
#
loop_
_entity_poly.entity_id
_entity_poly.type
_entity_poly.pdbx_seq_one_letter_code
_entity_poly.pdbx_strand_id
1 'polypeptide(L)'
;MKNKDTIKIHKKRKKVNNSEIYQFDLFPFISFSDKKVSFYYKIDNSKNIEKILKNSPYFYPYKNREIDCLGYWLKNNNSSSLCAIHIRDKKFILSFYSNKSDQVEPVKKEIESLVGKSIRYLFSVFPGDVPSFIQENKVLIFKDAERYYQKEWIYKKEPSLGNRSPLNCLKSLKGRAELLKFLEFKKIQTFHLYDFNQLINFLGLSNFKLSLGKKGYIELLIRRADHMIETIERFLSAMVASYEYPTYFPFELMEQLSNISIDIQDEEDHFCNSNLSWKIIKLFEWFLKEKESLSFRLMEKILNKSQDKTLVTTLYLDPNWSPPEISSEDDIEDDELVEMALWIWEKEMKQKTEKSLISPRISISSALNKLPALWIDTIYTNLGLSGDNKLLDKKKHIKEFLSDRINVKTILRFFGKSHKEMLHLIMDKGGIYPYHRLMEKFGSDEEDGFLWNEMPPVSIVGQLRSFGIITVGMVKKNNKKYKVALIPYELRPILKWLFSFKLVKNRKKA
;
A
#
# COMPACT_ATOMS: atom_id res chain seq x y z
N MET A 1 30.82 11.49 -74.54
CA MET A 1 29.68 11.81 -73.65
C MET A 1 29.65 10.79 -72.53
N LYS A 2 29.77 11.27 -71.29
CA LYS A 2 29.87 10.48 -70.05
C LYS A 2 28.47 10.18 -69.53
N ASN A 3 28.20 8.93 -69.14
CA ASN A 3 27.45 8.61 -67.92
C ASN A 3 27.88 7.22 -67.45
N LYS A 4 28.84 7.22 -66.52
CA LYS A 4 29.15 6.10 -65.64
C LYS A 4 28.39 6.38 -64.35
N ASP A 5 27.34 5.63 -64.07
CA ASP A 5 26.71 5.62 -62.75
C ASP A 5 27.69 5.02 -61.75
N THR A 6 28.44 5.92 -61.14
CA THR A 6 29.36 5.63 -60.06
C THR A 6 28.55 5.75 -58.78
N ILE A 7 28.23 4.63 -58.15
CA ILE A 7 27.66 4.61 -56.79
C ILE A 7 28.75 5.21 -55.87
N LYS A 8 28.64 6.50 -55.60
CA LYS A 8 29.43 7.21 -54.59
C LYS A 8 28.96 6.74 -53.22
N ILE A 9 29.72 5.84 -52.61
CA ILE A 9 29.68 5.59 -51.17
C ILE A 9 30.17 6.88 -50.48
N HIS A 10 29.24 7.75 -50.10
CA HIS A 10 29.54 8.80 -49.12
C HIS A 10 29.70 8.16 -47.74
N LYS A 11 30.96 7.86 -47.38
CA LYS A 11 31.39 7.70 -45.99
C LYS A 11 31.16 9.04 -45.26
N LYS A 12 29.93 9.27 -44.78
CA LYS A 12 29.72 10.20 -43.67
C LYS A 12 30.34 9.57 -42.43
N ARG A 13 31.57 9.99 -42.12
CA ARG A 13 32.15 9.89 -40.77
C ARG A 13 31.25 10.71 -39.84
N LYS A 14 30.19 10.10 -39.30
CA LYS A 14 29.64 10.54 -38.02
C LYS A 14 30.66 10.15 -36.97
N LYS A 15 31.26 11.14 -36.31
CA LYS A 15 31.91 10.95 -35.01
C LYS A 15 30.87 10.29 -34.11
N VAL A 16 31.01 8.98 -33.92
CA VAL A 16 30.39 8.27 -32.82
C VAL A 16 31.23 8.69 -31.62
N ASN A 17 30.75 9.72 -30.91
CA ASN A 17 31.19 9.93 -29.55
C ASN A 17 30.77 8.67 -28.79
N ASN A 18 31.75 8.00 -28.17
CA ASN A 18 31.53 6.99 -27.17
C ASN A 18 30.73 7.61 -26.01
N SER A 19 29.41 7.66 -26.16
CA SER A 19 28.52 7.49 -25.03
C SER A 19 28.45 5.98 -24.81
N GLU A 20 29.22 5.49 -23.85
CA GLU A 20 28.84 4.28 -23.14
C GLU A 20 27.45 4.55 -22.57
N ILE A 21 26.43 4.16 -23.32
CA ILE A 21 25.07 4.05 -22.82
C ILE A 21 25.12 2.83 -21.91
N TYR A 22 25.44 3.06 -20.65
CA TYR A 22 24.99 2.19 -19.60
C TYR A 22 23.48 2.39 -19.49
N GLN A 23 22.74 1.62 -20.27
CA GLN A 23 21.32 1.39 -20.01
C GLN A 23 21.26 0.49 -18.77
N PHE A 24 21.30 1.13 -17.61
CA PHE A 24 20.99 0.49 -16.35
C PHE A 24 19.48 0.54 -16.14
N ASP A 25 18.80 -0.53 -16.53
CA ASP A 25 17.50 -0.89 -15.98
C ASP A 25 17.71 -1.19 -14.47
N LEU A 26 17.59 -0.18 -13.60
CA LEU A 26 17.85 -0.29 -12.15
C LEU A 26 16.85 0.59 -11.40
N PHE A 27 15.94 0.16 -10.52
CA PHE A 27 15.71 -1.11 -9.83
C PHE A 27 14.17 -1.30 -9.71
N PRO A 28 13.58 -2.43 -10.12
CA PRO A 28 12.19 -2.71 -9.78
C PRO A 28 12.10 -3.07 -8.29
N PHE A 29 11.32 -2.31 -7.53
CA PHE A 29 10.64 -2.74 -6.30
C PHE A 29 11.48 -3.61 -5.34
N ILE A 30 12.36 -3.00 -4.55
CA ILE A 30 12.73 -3.61 -3.26
C ILE A 30 11.76 -3.03 -2.23
N SER A 31 10.78 -3.83 -1.84
CA SER A 31 9.92 -3.55 -0.69
C SER A 31 10.77 -3.57 0.58
N PHE A 32 11.27 -2.40 1.00
CA PHE A 32 11.77 -2.19 2.35
C PHE A 32 10.61 -1.68 3.22
N SER A 33 9.53 -2.45 3.34
CA SER A 33 8.33 -2.01 4.05
C SER A 33 8.58 -1.79 5.54
N ASP A 34 9.50 -2.51 6.19
CA ASP A 34 9.39 -2.61 7.66
C ASP A 34 10.58 -2.10 8.48
N LYS A 35 11.70 -1.65 7.87
CA LYS A 35 12.90 -1.25 8.63
C LYS A 35 13.65 -0.04 8.04
N LYS A 36 12.98 1.12 8.02
CA LYS A 36 13.60 2.40 7.65
C LYS A 36 14.09 3.14 8.89
N VAL A 37 15.38 3.49 8.93
CA VAL A 37 15.94 4.37 9.97
C VAL A 37 16.39 5.67 9.34
N SER A 38 15.92 6.81 9.85
CA SER A 38 16.29 8.12 9.31
C SER A 38 17.04 8.96 10.34
N PHE A 39 18.22 9.46 9.97
CA PHE A 39 19.02 10.38 10.78
C PHE A 39 18.94 11.78 10.19
N TYR A 40 18.75 12.77 11.05
CA TYR A 40 18.53 14.15 10.69
C TYR A 40 19.69 15.00 11.19
N TYR A 41 20.17 15.86 10.31
CA TYR A 41 21.30 16.72 10.56
C TYR A 41 20.98 18.14 10.11
N LYS A 42 21.48 19.13 10.85
CA LYS A 42 21.52 20.52 10.42
C LYS A 42 22.79 20.75 9.60
N ILE A 43 22.65 21.43 8.49
CA ILE A 43 23.75 21.78 7.61
C ILE A 43 24.29 23.15 8.02
N ASP A 44 25.56 23.18 8.42
CA ASP A 44 26.27 24.43 8.70
C ASP A 44 26.87 25.01 7.39
N ASN A 45 27.17 24.16 6.39
CA ASN A 45 27.64 24.60 5.06
C ASN A 45 27.20 23.66 3.93
N SER A 46 26.09 23.98 3.25
CA SER A 46 25.47 23.11 2.22
C SER A 46 26.32 22.95 0.98
N LYS A 47 27.01 24.02 0.55
CA LYS A 47 27.92 23.97 -0.60
C LYS A 47 29.09 23.02 -0.35
N ASN A 48 29.58 22.94 0.89
CA ASN A 48 30.66 22.02 1.25
C ASN A 48 30.19 20.56 1.24
N ILE A 49 29.01 20.28 1.80
CA ILE A 49 28.43 18.92 1.80
C ILE A 49 28.22 18.43 0.36
N GLU A 50 27.60 19.25 -0.49
CA GLU A 50 27.41 18.88 -1.90
C GLU A 50 28.74 18.55 -2.59
N LYS A 51 29.79 19.34 -2.32
CA LYS A 51 31.12 19.11 -2.89
C LYS A 51 31.74 17.80 -2.37
N ILE A 52 31.61 17.53 -1.07
CA ILE A 52 32.11 16.30 -0.45
C ILE A 52 31.40 15.07 -1.02
N LEU A 53 30.06 15.08 -1.09
CA LEU A 53 29.28 13.96 -1.61
C LEU A 53 29.54 13.70 -3.08
N LYS A 54 29.62 14.76 -3.91
CA LYS A 54 29.90 14.63 -5.35
C LYS A 54 31.29 14.07 -5.65
N ASN A 55 32.26 14.29 -4.77
CA ASN A 55 33.64 13.84 -4.94
C ASN A 55 33.93 12.51 -4.24
N SER A 56 32.96 11.96 -3.51
CA SER A 56 33.14 10.72 -2.77
C SER A 56 32.94 9.51 -3.71
N PRO A 57 33.88 8.54 -3.74
CA PRO A 57 33.81 7.37 -4.64
C PRO A 57 32.66 6.41 -4.32
N TYR A 58 31.95 6.73 -3.25
CA TYR A 58 30.96 5.95 -2.57
C TYR A 58 29.53 6.36 -2.97
N PHE A 59 29.34 7.59 -3.43
CA PHE A 59 28.02 8.16 -3.69
C PHE A 59 27.77 8.27 -5.19
N TYR A 60 26.59 7.79 -5.60
CA TYR A 60 26.09 8.03 -6.95
C TYR A 60 25.18 9.26 -6.95
N PRO A 61 25.56 10.38 -7.57
CA PRO A 61 24.74 11.57 -7.59
C PRO A 61 23.46 11.33 -8.40
N TYR A 62 22.30 11.46 -7.77
CA TYR A 62 21.00 11.31 -8.41
C TYR A 62 20.22 12.60 -8.24
N LYS A 63 20.08 13.40 -9.30
CA LYS A 63 19.39 14.69 -9.24
C LYS A 63 18.03 14.58 -9.89
N ASN A 64 16.97 14.45 -9.08
CA ASN A 64 15.59 14.57 -9.54
C ASN A 64 15.09 15.99 -9.23
N ARG A 65 14.41 16.66 -10.18
CA ARG A 65 13.90 18.03 -9.98
C ARG A 65 12.77 18.12 -8.96
N GLU A 66 12.13 16.99 -8.63
CA GLU A 66 11.02 16.91 -7.68
C GLU A 66 11.43 16.37 -6.30
N ILE A 67 12.57 15.70 -6.22
CA ILE A 67 13.08 15.09 -4.98
C ILE A 67 14.52 15.55 -4.81
N ASP A 68 14.77 16.42 -3.83
CA ASP A 68 16.11 16.89 -3.45
C ASP A 68 16.96 15.75 -2.81
N CYS A 69 17.16 14.67 -3.56
CA CYS A 69 18.11 13.61 -3.26
C CYS A 69 19.45 14.00 -3.88
N LEU A 70 20.55 13.79 -3.14
CA LEU A 70 21.90 14.08 -3.64
C LEU A 70 22.70 12.83 -3.97
N GLY A 71 22.23 11.65 -3.56
CA GLY A 71 22.78 10.40 -4.03
C GLY A 71 22.45 9.19 -3.16
N TYR A 72 22.80 8.02 -3.68
CA TYR A 72 22.71 6.74 -2.99
C TYR A 72 24.10 6.25 -2.60
N TRP A 73 24.23 5.75 -1.37
CA TRP A 73 25.41 5.03 -0.91
C TRP A 73 25.17 3.54 -1.06
N LEU A 74 25.95 2.87 -1.91
CA LEU A 74 25.92 1.42 -2.12
C LEU A 74 27.27 0.86 -1.72
N LYS A 75 27.36 0.19 -0.57
CA LYS A 75 28.59 -0.52 -0.21
C LYS A 75 28.64 -1.83 -0.98
N ASN A 76 29.57 -1.91 -1.92
CA ASN A 76 29.91 -3.14 -2.64
C ASN A 76 30.79 -4.00 -1.73
N ASN A 77 30.20 -4.80 -0.82
CA ASN A 77 30.85 -5.87 -0.04
C ASN A 77 29.80 -6.65 0.80
N ASN A 78 28.90 -7.39 0.14
CA ASN A 78 27.94 -8.33 0.75
C ASN A 78 26.87 -7.78 1.73
N SER A 79 26.71 -6.46 1.87
CA SER A 79 25.65 -5.86 2.70
C SER A 79 24.57 -5.22 1.81
N SER A 80 23.33 -5.72 1.92
CA SER A 80 22.15 -5.22 1.22
C SER A 80 21.55 -3.99 1.91
N SER A 81 22.38 -2.98 2.19
CA SER A 81 21.96 -1.75 2.86
C SER A 81 21.97 -0.62 1.84
N LEU A 82 20.80 -0.02 1.62
CA LEU A 82 20.64 1.17 0.77
C LEU A 82 20.57 2.40 1.67
N CYS A 83 21.40 3.40 1.39
CA CYS A 83 21.31 4.69 2.07
C CYS A 83 20.98 5.79 1.06
N ALA A 84 20.00 6.62 1.39
CA ALA A 84 19.60 7.79 0.62
C ALA A 84 19.90 9.07 1.41
N ILE A 85 20.52 10.06 0.74
CA ILE A 85 20.77 11.39 1.31
C ILE A 85 19.84 12.41 0.67
N HIS A 86 19.05 13.10 1.50
CA HIS A 86 18.23 14.22 1.09
C HIS A 86 18.77 15.52 1.68
N ILE A 87 18.85 16.59 0.88
CA ILE A 87 19.19 17.92 1.38
C ILE A 87 18.07 18.90 1.08
N ARG A 88 17.42 19.43 2.11
CA ARG A 88 16.31 20.39 1.96
C ARG A 88 16.42 21.49 3.01
N ASP A 89 16.36 22.76 2.60
CA ASP A 89 16.27 23.91 3.50
C ASP A 89 17.30 23.93 4.65
N LYS A 90 18.57 23.63 4.33
CA LYS A 90 19.68 23.50 5.31
C LYS A 90 19.56 22.29 6.27
N LYS A 91 18.76 21.30 5.91
CA LYS A 91 18.67 20.00 6.59
C LYS A 91 19.27 18.93 5.70
N PHE A 92 20.00 18.01 6.30
CA PHE A 92 20.57 16.83 5.68
C PHE A 92 19.92 15.62 6.33
N ILE A 93 19.23 14.79 5.55
CA ILE A 93 18.50 13.62 6.03
C ILE A 93 19.16 12.39 5.42
N LEU A 94 19.60 11.51 6.29
CA LEU A 94 20.26 10.28 5.96
C LEU A 94 19.30 9.12 6.25
N SER A 95 18.71 8.54 5.21
CA SER A 95 17.74 7.45 5.35
C SER A 95 18.37 6.12 4.99
N PHE A 96 18.35 5.18 5.94
CA PHE A 96 18.84 3.82 5.76
C PHE A 96 17.68 2.86 5.59
N TYR A 97 17.84 2.00 4.59
CA TYR A 97 16.95 0.89 4.29
C TYR A 97 17.80 -0.37 4.41
N SER A 98 17.69 -1.05 5.56
CA SER A 98 18.44 -2.27 5.84
C SER A 98 17.59 -3.25 6.63
N ASN A 99 17.71 -4.53 6.29
CA ASN A 99 17.03 -5.60 7.01
C ASN A 99 17.75 -5.97 8.32
N LYS A 100 18.95 -5.42 8.55
CA LYS A 100 19.80 -5.71 9.72
C LYS A 100 20.14 -4.40 10.45
N SER A 101 19.62 -4.23 11.66
CA SER A 101 19.77 -3.00 12.46
C SER A 101 21.20 -2.74 12.94
N ASP A 102 21.99 -3.79 13.12
CA ASP A 102 23.41 -3.74 13.53
C ASP A 102 24.32 -3.06 12.51
N GLN A 103 23.89 -2.95 11.24
CA GLN A 103 24.67 -2.32 10.18
C GLN A 103 24.49 -0.81 10.08
N VAL A 104 23.52 -0.21 10.78
CA VAL A 104 23.15 1.20 10.62
C VAL A 104 24.21 2.15 11.21
N GLU A 105 24.68 1.87 12.42
CA GLU A 105 25.57 2.77 13.16
C GLU A 105 27.01 2.87 12.59
N PRO A 106 27.67 1.78 12.15
CA PRO A 106 28.99 1.88 11.50
C PRO A 106 28.97 2.73 10.23
N VAL A 107 27.91 2.54 9.46
CA VAL A 107 27.62 3.21 8.19
C VAL A 107 27.34 4.70 8.41
N LYS A 108 26.53 5.04 9.41
CA LYS A 108 26.30 6.43 9.84
C LYS A 108 27.61 7.12 10.25
N LYS A 109 28.45 6.48 11.08
CA LYS A 109 29.75 7.04 11.52
C LYS A 109 30.70 7.29 10.35
N GLU A 110 30.70 6.42 9.36
CA GLU A 110 31.50 6.59 8.14
C GLU A 110 31.05 7.84 7.36
N ILE A 111 29.75 8.05 7.22
CA ILE A 111 29.19 9.24 6.56
C ILE A 111 29.46 10.50 7.37
N GLU A 112 29.25 10.47 8.69
CA GLU A 112 29.56 11.60 9.58
C GLU A 112 31.04 12.00 9.52
N SER A 113 31.95 11.03 9.45
CA SER A 113 33.37 11.27 9.23
C SER A 113 33.65 11.96 7.89
N LEU A 114 32.97 11.54 6.82
CA LEU A 114 33.11 12.12 5.49
C LEU A 114 32.62 13.57 5.41
N VAL A 115 31.43 13.88 5.92
CA VAL A 115 30.88 15.25 5.87
C VAL A 115 31.45 16.16 6.98
N GLY A 116 32.08 15.55 7.99
CA GLY A 116 32.83 16.23 9.04
C GLY A 116 32.02 17.28 9.79
N LYS A 117 32.67 18.41 10.12
CA LYS A 117 32.06 19.55 10.83
C LYS A 117 31.00 20.31 10.00
N SER A 118 30.68 19.87 8.78
CA SER A 118 29.70 20.55 7.92
C SER A 118 28.25 20.22 8.29
N ILE A 119 28.06 19.18 9.09
CA ILE A 119 26.76 18.76 9.64
C ILE A 119 26.80 18.83 11.17
N ARG A 120 25.62 19.01 11.75
CA ARG A 120 25.38 18.84 13.18
C ARG A 120 24.25 17.86 13.35
N TYR A 121 24.53 16.75 14.02
CA TYR A 121 23.51 15.76 14.34
C TYR A 121 22.36 16.40 15.12
N LEU A 122 21.13 16.10 14.72
CA LEU A 122 19.93 16.52 15.42
C LEU A 122 19.34 15.33 16.17
N PHE A 123 18.89 14.31 15.43
CA PHE A 123 18.20 13.14 15.99
C PHE A 123 18.08 12.01 14.95
N SER A 124 17.63 10.85 15.41
CA SER A 124 17.29 9.67 14.59
C SER A 124 15.83 9.27 14.82
N VAL A 125 15.21 8.68 13.81
CA VAL A 125 13.86 8.11 13.86
C VAL A 125 13.97 6.62 13.51
N PHE A 126 13.56 5.77 14.45
CA PHE A 126 13.45 4.32 14.27
C PHE A 126 11.97 3.93 14.09
N PRO A 127 11.66 2.86 13.34
CA PRO A 127 10.31 2.31 13.28
C PRO A 127 9.88 1.87 14.69
N GLY A 128 8.74 2.37 15.18
CA GLY A 128 8.19 2.02 16.49
C GLY A 128 8.51 2.98 17.65
N ASP A 129 9.44 3.93 17.49
CA ASP A 129 9.91 4.83 18.58
C ASP A 129 9.24 6.22 18.58
N VAL A 130 8.13 6.40 17.87
CA VAL A 130 7.41 7.69 17.80
C VAL A 130 7.07 8.27 19.20
N PRO A 131 6.72 7.47 20.23
CA PRO A 131 6.42 8.00 21.56
C PRO A 131 7.63 8.59 22.32
N SER A 132 8.84 8.04 22.14
CA SER A 132 10.07 8.49 22.82
C SER A 132 10.72 9.68 22.10
N PHE A 133 10.61 9.73 20.77
CA PHE A 133 11.05 10.84 19.90
C PHE A 133 10.47 12.22 20.32
N ILE A 134 9.23 12.23 20.80
CA ILE A 134 8.50 13.43 21.22
C ILE A 134 8.98 13.95 22.58
N GLN A 135 9.59 13.10 23.41
CA GLN A 135 10.08 13.53 24.71
C GLN A 135 11.36 14.37 24.67
N GLU A 136 12.25 14.12 23.70
CA GLU A 136 13.58 14.74 23.64
C GLU A 136 13.63 16.02 22.79
N ASN A 137 12.78 16.15 21.77
CA ASN A 137 12.79 17.30 20.83
C ASN A 137 11.79 18.42 21.16
N LYS A 138 11.23 18.42 22.37
CA LYS A 138 10.26 19.41 22.88
C LYS A 138 10.64 20.85 22.52
N VAL A 139 11.89 21.26 22.75
CA VAL A 139 12.31 22.67 22.67
C VAL A 139 12.37 23.21 21.23
N LEU A 140 12.70 22.39 20.23
CA LEU A 140 12.86 22.86 18.85
C LEU A 140 11.52 23.05 18.14
N ILE A 141 10.59 22.10 18.31
CA ILE A 141 9.26 22.14 17.70
C ILE A 141 8.46 23.33 18.24
N PHE A 142 8.56 23.62 19.56
CA PHE A 142 7.95 24.81 20.15
C PHE A 142 8.54 26.10 19.59
N LYS A 143 9.86 26.20 19.39
CA LYS A 143 10.49 27.41 18.83
C LYS A 143 10.12 27.69 17.37
N ASP A 144 9.96 26.65 16.56
CA ASP A 144 9.57 26.82 15.16
C ASP A 144 8.08 27.12 15.00
N ALA A 145 7.21 26.50 15.81
CA ALA A 145 5.80 26.86 15.89
C ALA A 145 5.62 28.31 16.39
N GLU A 146 6.29 28.69 17.48
CA GLU A 146 6.27 30.06 18.02
C GLU A 146 6.70 31.09 16.97
N ARG A 147 7.76 30.81 16.20
CA ARG A 147 8.20 31.68 15.09
C ARG A 147 7.19 31.78 13.96
N TYR A 148 6.52 30.68 13.62
CA TYR A 148 5.47 30.66 12.60
C TYR A 148 4.28 31.53 13.03
N TYR A 149 3.77 31.36 14.26
CA TYR A 149 2.66 32.16 14.78
C TYR A 149 3.00 33.64 14.91
N GLN A 150 4.21 33.95 15.36
CA GLN A 150 4.68 35.33 15.40
C GLN A 150 4.65 35.94 13.99
N LYS A 151 5.29 35.32 13.00
CA LYS A 151 5.36 35.87 11.64
C LYS A 151 4.03 35.91 10.89
N GLU A 152 3.29 34.81 10.87
CA GLU A 152 2.11 34.65 10.00
C GLU A 152 0.81 35.15 10.64
N TRP A 153 0.74 35.25 11.96
CA TRP A 153 -0.50 35.63 12.65
C TRP A 153 -0.38 36.98 13.34
N ILE A 154 0.69 37.24 14.09
CA ILE A 154 0.80 38.49 14.88
C ILE A 154 1.14 39.70 14.00
N TYR A 155 1.99 39.50 12.98
CA TYR A 155 2.48 40.58 12.12
C TYR A 155 1.79 40.67 10.76
N LYS A 156 1.08 39.63 10.32
CA LYS A 156 0.36 39.64 9.04
C LYS A 156 -0.86 40.55 9.10
N LYS A 157 -1.07 41.31 8.04
CA LYS A 157 -2.22 42.21 7.90
C LYS A 157 -3.45 41.40 7.50
N GLU A 158 -4.54 41.63 8.20
CA GLU A 158 -5.79 40.90 7.96
C GLU A 158 -6.87 41.86 7.40
N PRO A 159 -7.49 41.56 6.26
CA PRO A 159 -8.50 42.43 5.65
C PRO A 159 -9.68 42.75 6.58
N SER A 160 -10.14 41.75 7.34
CA SER A 160 -11.22 41.91 8.32
C SER A 160 -10.86 42.79 9.53
N LEU A 161 -9.58 43.12 9.71
CA LEU A 161 -9.08 44.08 10.70
C LEU A 161 -8.73 45.44 10.06
N GLY A 162 -9.25 45.71 8.86
CA GLY A 162 -8.92 46.91 8.08
C GLY A 162 -7.48 46.91 7.58
N ASN A 163 -6.97 45.74 7.16
CA ASN A 163 -5.57 45.53 6.74
C ASN A 163 -4.55 45.89 7.83
N ARG A 164 -4.93 45.78 9.09
CA ARG A 164 -4.01 45.87 10.24
C ARG A 164 -3.64 44.47 10.70
N SER A 165 -2.47 44.37 11.33
CA SER A 165 -2.09 43.14 12.01
C SER A 165 -2.68 43.11 13.42
N PRO A 166 -2.92 41.92 14.01
CA PRO A 166 -3.38 41.81 15.39
C PRO A 166 -2.57 42.64 16.39
N LEU A 167 -1.24 42.69 16.24
CA LEU A 167 -0.39 43.53 17.08
C LEU A 167 -0.66 45.03 16.92
N ASN A 168 -0.89 45.49 15.69
CA ASN A 168 -1.19 46.91 15.45
C ASN A 168 -2.57 47.31 15.95
N CYS A 169 -3.53 46.38 15.95
CA CYS A 169 -4.85 46.59 16.54
C CYS A 169 -4.77 46.90 18.05
N LEU A 170 -3.79 46.33 18.78
CA LEU A 170 -3.62 46.59 20.21
C LEU A 170 -3.24 48.03 20.58
N LYS A 171 -2.73 48.82 19.62
CA LYS A 171 -2.25 50.20 19.85
C LYS A 171 -3.38 51.22 20.09
N SER A 172 -4.64 50.84 19.88
CA SER A 172 -5.80 51.74 20.06
C SER A 172 -6.99 51.00 20.67
N LEU A 173 -7.85 51.70 21.42
CA LEU A 173 -9.08 51.13 22.00
C LEU A 173 -10.01 50.56 20.93
N LYS A 174 -10.20 51.31 19.83
CA LYS A 174 -11.02 50.88 18.69
C LYS A 174 -10.44 49.62 18.02
N GLY A 175 -9.12 49.58 17.79
CA GLY A 175 -8.46 48.40 17.23
C GLY A 175 -8.55 47.18 18.14
N ARG A 176 -8.47 47.34 19.47
CA ARG A 176 -8.70 46.25 20.42
C ARG A 176 -10.11 45.68 20.31
N ALA A 177 -11.13 46.53 20.26
CA ALA A 177 -12.52 46.08 20.11
C ALA A 177 -12.75 45.33 18.79
N GLU A 178 -12.18 45.80 17.68
CA GLU A 178 -12.24 45.11 16.38
C GLU A 178 -11.52 43.77 16.40
N LEU A 179 -10.33 43.71 17.03
CA LEU A 179 -9.59 42.47 17.21
C LEU A 179 -10.40 41.46 18.04
N LEU A 180 -11.07 41.89 19.11
CA LEU A 180 -11.91 41.00 19.91
C LEU A 180 -13.08 40.42 19.12
N LYS A 181 -13.80 41.25 18.33
CA LYS A 181 -14.87 40.77 17.45
C LYS A 181 -14.36 39.79 16.40
N PHE A 182 -13.19 40.06 15.82
CA PHE A 182 -12.54 39.15 14.88
C PHE A 182 -12.15 37.82 15.55
N LEU A 183 -11.61 37.86 16.77
CA LEU A 183 -11.27 36.67 17.54
C LEU A 183 -12.51 35.85 17.91
N GLU A 184 -13.63 36.48 18.28
CA GLU A 184 -14.91 35.79 18.50
C GLU A 184 -15.47 35.16 17.23
N PHE A 185 -15.39 35.88 16.10
CA PHE A 185 -15.78 35.34 14.81
C PHE A 185 -14.92 34.13 14.40
N LYS A 186 -13.59 34.23 14.56
CA LYS A 186 -12.69 33.10 14.29
C LYS A 186 -12.86 31.95 15.26
N LYS A 187 -13.24 32.20 16.51
CA LYS A 187 -13.61 31.15 17.49
C LYS A 187 -14.75 30.28 16.96
N ILE A 188 -15.72 30.88 16.26
CA ILE A 188 -16.86 30.17 15.66
C ILE A 188 -16.45 29.45 14.37
N GLN A 189 -15.57 30.06 13.57
CA GLN A 189 -15.21 29.54 12.24
C GLN A 189 -14.02 28.57 12.19
N THR A 190 -13.19 28.50 13.23
CA THR A 190 -11.92 27.77 13.15
C THR A 190 -11.72 26.79 14.29
N PHE A 191 -11.33 25.56 13.94
CA PHE A 191 -11.03 24.47 14.88
C PHE A 191 -9.66 24.62 15.60
N HIS A 192 -8.97 25.76 15.45
CA HIS A 192 -7.62 26.02 16.00
C HIS A 192 -7.63 26.79 17.34
N LEU A 193 -8.59 26.47 18.22
CA LEU A 193 -8.83 27.19 19.48
C LEU A 193 -7.62 27.32 20.42
N TYR A 194 -6.70 26.35 20.39
CA TYR A 194 -5.47 26.39 21.22
C TYR A 194 -4.50 27.50 20.80
N ASP A 195 -4.39 27.76 19.50
CA ASP A 195 -3.44 28.74 18.94
C ASP A 195 -3.89 30.16 19.26
N PHE A 196 -5.20 30.37 19.39
CA PHE A 196 -5.78 31.63 19.83
C PHE A 196 -5.57 31.91 21.32
N ASN A 197 -5.51 30.90 22.19
CA ASN A 197 -5.23 31.11 23.61
C ASN A 197 -3.77 31.53 23.85
N GLN A 198 -2.82 30.97 23.11
CA GLN A 198 -1.43 31.46 23.15
C GLN A 198 -1.32 32.88 22.58
N LEU A 199 -2.03 33.16 21.48
CA LEU A 199 -2.10 34.50 20.88
C LEU A 199 -2.67 35.53 21.86
N ILE A 200 -3.77 35.22 22.55
CA ILE A 200 -4.40 36.09 23.55
C ILE A 200 -3.45 36.37 24.72
N ASN A 201 -2.76 35.34 25.21
CA ASN A 201 -1.75 35.50 26.27
C ASN A 201 -0.57 36.35 25.79
N PHE A 202 -0.06 36.11 24.58
CA PHE A 202 1.03 36.88 23.98
C PHE A 202 0.65 38.34 23.73
N LEU A 203 -0.60 38.60 23.37
CA LEU A 203 -1.15 39.93 23.14
C LEU A 203 -1.54 40.65 24.45
N GLY A 204 -1.34 40.04 25.61
CA GLY A 204 -1.66 40.63 26.92
C GLY A 204 -3.17 40.79 27.17
N LEU A 205 -4.00 40.02 26.46
CA LEU A 205 -5.46 40.05 26.58
C LEU A 205 -5.95 39.03 27.63
N SER A 206 -5.28 38.95 28.79
CA SER A 206 -5.49 37.93 29.82
C SER A 206 -6.91 37.87 30.39
N ASN A 207 -7.68 38.96 30.26
CA ASN A 207 -9.10 39.03 30.65
C ASN A 207 -10.04 38.34 29.64
N PHE A 208 -9.54 37.94 28.48
CA PHE A 208 -10.31 37.32 27.40
C PHE A 208 -9.95 35.83 27.30
N LYS A 209 -10.40 35.00 28.24
CA LYS A 209 -10.19 33.55 28.13
C LYS A 209 -11.10 32.96 27.05
N LEU A 210 -10.54 32.54 25.92
CA LEU A 210 -11.22 31.62 25.00
C LEU A 210 -11.15 30.21 25.61
N SER A 211 -11.81 29.99 26.74
CA SER A 211 -11.82 28.67 27.38
C SER A 211 -12.83 27.77 26.67
N LEU A 212 -12.44 27.14 25.55
CA LEU A 212 -12.77 25.72 25.49
C LEU A 212 -11.84 25.07 26.52
N GLY A 213 -12.41 24.63 27.63
CA GLY A 213 -11.68 23.80 28.56
C GLY A 213 -11.10 22.61 27.81
N LYS A 214 -10.01 22.03 28.33
CA LYS A 214 -9.37 20.84 27.77
C LYS A 214 -10.39 19.79 27.30
N LYS A 215 -11.44 19.56 28.11
CA LYS A 215 -12.57 18.68 27.78
C LYS A 215 -13.30 19.08 26.49
N GLY A 216 -13.73 20.33 26.36
CA GLY A 216 -14.42 20.79 25.14
C GLY A 216 -13.55 20.73 23.89
N TYR A 217 -12.22 20.90 24.02
CA TYR A 217 -11.33 20.75 22.88
C TYR A 217 -11.15 19.29 22.45
N ILE A 218 -11.12 18.36 23.41
CA ILE A 218 -11.15 16.91 23.13
C ILE A 218 -12.47 16.55 22.42
N GLU A 219 -13.62 16.98 22.96
CA GLU A 219 -14.94 16.76 22.33
C GLU A 219 -15.01 17.27 20.88
N LEU A 220 -14.32 18.39 20.58
CA LEU A 220 -14.24 18.94 19.23
C LEU A 220 -13.32 18.14 18.29
N LEU A 221 -12.26 17.52 18.81
CA LEU A 221 -11.42 16.62 18.02
C LEU A 221 -12.11 15.29 17.75
N ILE A 222 -12.83 14.75 18.74
CA ILE A 222 -13.69 13.56 18.59
C ILE A 222 -14.73 13.79 17.49
N ARG A 223 -15.52 14.87 17.59
CA ARG A 223 -16.49 15.23 16.53
C ARG A 223 -15.87 15.40 15.14
N ARG A 224 -14.58 15.74 15.06
CA ARG A 224 -13.88 15.83 13.78
C ARG A 224 -13.50 14.44 13.26
N ALA A 225 -13.07 13.54 14.14
CA ALA A 225 -12.80 12.14 13.83
C ALA A 225 -14.10 11.47 13.32
N ASP A 226 -15.19 11.55 14.10
CA ASP A 226 -16.54 11.13 13.70
C ASP A 226 -16.91 11.61 12.30
N HIS A 227 -16.80 12.92 12.06
CA HIS A 227 -17.17 13.50 10.77
C HIS A 227 -16.29 13.00 9.61
N MET A 228 -15.02 12.71 9.87
CA MET A 228 -14.11 12.15 8.86
C MET A 228 -14.48 10.70 8.53
N ILE A 229 -14.82 9.90 9.53
CA ILE A 229 -15.30 8.52 9.38
C ILE A 229 -16.60 8.53 8.55
N GLU A 230 -17.59 9.30 8.97
CA GLU A 230 -18.87 9.44 8.26
C GLU A 230 -18.66 9.88 6.80
N THR A 231 -17.74 10.82 6.56
CA THR A 231 -17.40 11.28 5.20
C THR A 231 -16.80 10.15 4.36
N ILE A 232 -15.89 9.36 4.94
CA ILE A 232 -15.28 8.21 4.27
C ILE A 232 -16.34 7.16 3.96
N GLU A 233 -17.13 6.75 4.94
CA GLU A 233 -18.18 5.73 4.79
C GLU A 233 -19.25 6.13 3.78
N ARG A 234 -19.69 7.39 3.81
CA ARG A 234 -20.62 7.93 2.82
C ARG A 234 -20.03 7.88 1.42
N PHE A 235 -18.75 8.24 1.26
CA PHE A 235 -18.06 8.14 -0.02
C PHE A 235 -17.93 6.69 -0.49
N LEU A 236 -17.56 5.76 0.40
CA LEU A 236 -17.46 4.33 0.10
C LEU A 236 -18.82 3.75 -0.31
N SER A 237 -19.88 4.12 0.39
CA SER A 237 -21.26 3.72 0.09
C SER A 237 -21.73 4.29 -1.25
N ALA A 238 -21.43 5.56 -1.55
CA ALA A 238 -21.76 6.17 -2.83
C ALA A 238 -21.02 5.47 -3.98
N MET A 239 -19.77 5.07 -3.75
CA MET A 239 -19.01 4.22 -4.66
C MET A 239 -19.72 2.89 -4.88
N VAL A 240 -20.07 2.14 -3.82
CA VAL A 240 -20.77 0.84 -3.95
C VAL A 240 -22.10 0.99 -4.70
N ALA A 241 -22.92 1.97 -4.33
CA ALA A 241 -24.23 2.23 -4.94
C ALA A 241 -24.14 2.60 -6.43
N SER A 242 -23.03 3.21 -6.87
CA SER A 242 -22.83 3.60 -8.26
C SER A 242 -22.46 2.45 -9.21
N TYR A 243 -22.06 1.28 -8.68
CA TYR A 243 -21.65 0.15 -9.51
C TYR A 243 -22.79 -0.86 -9.67
N GLU A 244 -23.42 -0.87 -10.85
CA GLU A 244 -24.35 -1.95 -11.23
C GLU A 244 -23.64 -3.31 -11.36
N TYR A 245 -22.32 -3.33 -11.64
CA TYR A 245 -21.51 -4.55 -11.76
C TYR A 245 -20.04 -4.33 -11.32
N PRO A 246 -19.41 -5.25 -10.55
CA PRO A 246 -18.12 -5.00 -9.87
C PRO A 246 -16.89 -4.73 -10.74
N THR A 247 -16.92 -5.04 -12.04
CA THR A 247 -15.72 -5.35 -12.85
C THR A 247 -14.63 -4.27 -13.02
N TYR A 248 -14.84 -3.05 -12.51
CA TYR A 248 -13.89 -1.93 -12.57
C TYR A 248 -13.79 -1.15 -11.25
N PHE A 249 -13.84 -1.86 -10.12
CA PHE A 249 -13.75 -1.25 -8.80
C PHE A 249 -12.28 -0.95 -8.41
N PRO A 250 -11.91 0.29 -7.99
CA PRO A 250 -10.55 0.63 -7.56
C PRO A 250 -10.24 0.14 -6.14
N PHE A 251 -10.38 -1.17 -5.90
CA PHE A 251 -10.40 -1.77 -4.56
C PHE A 251 -9.17 -1.45 -3.70
N GLU A 252 -7.96 -1.53 -4.23
CA GLU A 252 -6.72 -1.23 -3.47
C GLU A 252 -6.73 0.19 -2.88
N LEU A 253 -7.41 1.15 -3.54
CA LEU A 253 -7.55 2.50 -3.01
C LEU A 253 -8.69 2.60 -1.98
N MET A 254 -9.75 1.81 -2.14
CA MET A 254 -10.88 1.73 -1.20
C MET A 254 -10.44 1.08 0.12
N GLU A 255 -9.66 0.00 0.06
CA GLU A 255 -9.04 -0.65 1.21
C GLU A 255 -8.14 0.34 1.98
N GLN A 256 -7.30 1.09 1.26
CA GLN A 256 -6.49 2.15 1.88
C GLN A 256 -7.35 3.23 2.55
N LEU A 257 -8.50 3.56 1.99
CA LEU A 257 -9.41 4.56 2.54
C LEU A 257 -10.17 4.00 3.76
N SER A 258 -10.59 2.74 3.73
CA SER A 258 -11.20 2.01 4.85
C SER A 258 -10.24 1.90 6.02
N ASN A 259 -8.98 1.53 5.77
CA ASN A 259 -7.95 1.46 6.81
C ASN A 259 -7.70 2.82 7.48
N ILE A 260 -7.86 3.93 6.75
CA ILE A 260 -7.79 5.27 7.37
C ILE A 260 -8.96 5.48 8.32
N SER A 261 -10.17 5.01 7.99
CA SER A 261 -11.34 5.07 8.86
C SER A 261 -11.08 4.29 10.16
N ILE A 262 -10.60 3.05 10.04
CA ILE A 262 -10.26 2.18 11.18
C ILE A 262 -9.17 2.83 12.05
N ASP A 263 -8.09 3.33 11.45
CA ASP A 263 -7.03 4.01 12.19
C ASP A 263 -7.56 5.23 12.97
N ILE A 264 -8.54 5.95 12.42
CA ILE A 264 -9.16 7.10 13.10
C ILE A 264 -10.00 6.63 14.28
N GLN A 265 -10.82 5.60 14.09
CA GLN A 265 -11.68 5.01 15.13
C GLN A 265 -10.85 4.47 16.30
N ASP A 266 -9.81 3.68 16.03
CA ASP A 266 -8.93 3.10 17.05
C ASP A 266 -8.26 4.18 17.92
N GLU A 267 -7.76 5.24 17.28
CA GLU A 267 -7.15 6.36 17.99
C GLU A 267 -8.23 7.17 18.74
N GLU A 268 -9.41 7.38 18.18
CA GLU A 268 -10.51 8.04 18.89
C GLU A 268 -10.88 7.31 20.18
N ASP A 269 -11.05 5.99 20.13
CA ASP A 269 -11.38 5.16 21.29
C ASP A 269 -10.27 5.21 22.36
N HIS A 270 -9.02 5.25 21.92
CA HIS A 270 -7.88 5.44 22.81
C HIS A 270 -7.90 6.83 23.48
N PHE A 271 -8.32 7.85 22.75
CA PHE A 271 -8.38 9.24 23.21
C PHE A 271 -9.58 9.53 24.13
N CYS A 272 -10.73 8.91 23.89
CA CYS A 272 -11.94 9.04 24.70
C CYS A 272 -11.75 8.52 26.14
N ASN A 273 -10.89 7.52 26.33
CA ASN A 273 -10.74 6.80 27.60
C ASN A 273 -9.61 7.28 28.51
N SER A 274 -8.87 8.33 28.13
CA SER A 274 -7.61 8.69 28.79
C SER A 274 -7.58 10.10 29.37
N ASN A 275 -6.94 10.27 30.53
CA ASN A 275 -6.70 11.60 31.12
C ASN A 275 -5.49 12.25 30.44
N LEU A 276 -5.70 12.74 29.23
CA LEU A 276 -4.63 13.05 28.29
C LEU A 276 -3.85 14.31 28.65
N SER A 277 -2.53 14.33 28.48
CA SER A 277 -1.82 15.62 28.53
C SER A 277 -2.15 16.46 27.28
N TRP A 278 -2.03 17.80 27.35
CA TRP A 278 -2.18 18.67 26.18
C TRP A 278 -1.26 18.30 25.00
N LYS A 279 -0.13 17.62 25.27
CA LYS A 279 0.77 17.13 24.23
C LYS A 279 0.11 16.02 23.41
N ILE A 280 -0.60 15.11 24.06
CA ILE A 280 -1.26 13.98 23.40
C ILE A 280 -2.44 14.50 22.56
N ILE A 281 -3.22 15.44 23.10
CA ILE A 281 -4.28 16.14 22.37
C ILE A 281 -3.75 16.79 21.06
N LYS A 282 -2.58 17.42 21.10
CA LYS A 282 -1.97 18.04 19.91
C LYS A 282 -1.45 17.02 18.89
N LEU A 283 -1.05 15.83 19.33
CA LEU A 283 -0.68 14.75 18.44
C LEU A 283 -1.90 14.23 17.69
N PHE A 284 -3.04 14.08 18.36
CA PHE A 284 -4.29 13.71 17.72
C PHE A 284 -4.74 14.74 16.70
N GLU A 285 -4.69 16.03 17.03
CA GLU A 285 -4.99 17.09 16.06
C GLU A 285 -4.11 16.98 14.80
N TRP A 286 -2.83 16.66 14.96
CA TRP A 286 -1.90 16.46 13.85
C TRP A 286 -2.22 15.19 13.05
N PHE A 287 -2.47 14.08 13.74
CA PHE A 287 -2.88 12.80 13.16
C PHE A 287 -4.14 12.95 12.30
N LEU A 288 -5.20 13.58 12.84
CA LEU A 288 -6.44 13.83 12.11
C LEU A 288 -6.20 14.67 10.85
N LYS A 289 -5.35 15.70 10.91
CA LYS A 289 -5.00 16.51 9.72
C LYS A 289 -4.28 15.69 8.65
N GLU A 290 -3.38 14.80 9.05
CA GLU A 290 -2.68 13.93 8.11
C GLU A 290 -3.66 12.95 7.43
N LYS A 291 -4.51 12.30 8.21
CA LYS A 291 -5.52 11.34 7.74
C LYS A 291 -6.57 12.01 6.85
N GLU A 292 -6.99 13.22 7.17
CA GLU A 292 -7.89 14.03 6.33
C GLU A 292 -7.24 14.35 4.98
N SER A 293 -5.98 14.80 4.98
CA SER A 293 -5.26 15.08 3.74
C SER A 293 -5.06 13.82 2.89
N LEU A 294 -4.86 12.67 3.52
CA LEU A 294 -4.68 11.40 2.82
C LEU A 294 -6.00 10.87 2.25
N SER A 295 -7.08 10.90 3.04
CA SER A 295 -8.41 10.47 2.61
C SER A 295 -8.91 11.30 1.43
N PHE A 296 -8.79 12.64 1.45
CA PHE A 296 -9.16 13.47 0.30
C PHE A 296 -8.39 13.10 -0.98
N ARG A 297 -7.08 12.85 -0.89
CA ARG A 297 -6.26 12.44 -2.05
C ARG A 297 -6.66 11.06 -2.57
N LEU A 298 -7.05 10.14 -1.68
CA LEU A 298 -7.52 8.81 -2.07
C LEU A 298 -8.90 8.87 -2.71
N MET A 299 -9.85 9.58 -2.09
CA MET A 299 -11.18 9.82 -2.64
C MET A 299 -11.10 10.43 -4.04
N GLU A 300 -10.25 11.44 -4.24
CA GLU A 300 -10.03 12.04 -5.57
C GLU A 300 -9.49 11.01 -6.59
N LYS A 301 -8.51 10.18 -6.20
CA LYS A 301 -7.96 9.13 -7.06
C LYS A 301 -9.00 8.05 -7.40
N ILE A 302 -9.80 7.64 -6.42
CA ILE A 302 -10.89 6.68 -6.58
C ILE A 302 -11.91 7.23 -7.56
N LEU A 303 -12.36 8.46 -7.30
CA LEU A 303 -13.37 9.14 -8.11
C LEU A 303 -12.90 9.34 -9.56
N ASN A 304 -11.62 9.66 -9.78
CA ASN A 304 -11.03 9.78 -11.12
C ASN A 304 -10.88 8.43 -11.84
N LYS A 305 -10.93 7.32 -11.12
CA LYS A 305 -10.94 5.95 -11.69
C LYS A 305 -12.36 5.36 -11.77
N SER A 306 -13.35 5.99 -11.16
CA SER A 306 -14.74 5.54 -11.17
C SER A 306 -15.33 5.67 -12.57
N GLN A 307 -16.15 4.69 -12.95
CA GLN A 307 -16.86 4.69 -14.22
C GLN A 307 -18.01 5.72 -14.22
N ASP A 308 -18.62 5.96 -13.05
CA ASP A 308 -19.70 6.93 -12.88
C ASP A 308 -19.37 7.96 -11.80
N LYS A 309 -18.36 8.78 -12.10
CA LYS A 309 -17.94 9.90 -11.26
C LYS A 309 -19.09 10.85 -10.92
N THR A 310 -20.02 11.08 -11.84
CA THR A 310 -21.14 12.01 -11.64
C THR A 310 -22.11 11.48 -10.61
N LEU A 311 -22.51 10.20 -10.71
CA LEU A 311 -23.40 9.58 -9.74
C LEU A 311 -22.76 9.53 -8.36
N VAL A 312 -21.51 9.04 -8.24
CA VAL A 312 -20.79 9.02 -6.95
C VAL A 312 -20.74 10.40 -6.31
N THR A 313 -20.40 11.44 -7.08
CA THR A 313 -20.34 12.81 -6.56
C THR A 313 -21.72 13.31 -6.12
N THR A 314 -22.77 12.94 -6.86
CA THR A 314 -24.15 13.35 -6.55
C THR A 314 -24.62 12.70 -5.25
N LEU A 315 -24.42 11.39 -5.10
CA LEU A 315 -24.79 10.65 -3.89
C LEU A 315 -23.97 11.13 -2.68
N TYR A 316 -22.65 11.25 -2.84
CA TYR A 316 -21.76 11.70 -1.77
C TYR A 316 -22.07 13.12 -1.27
N LEU A 317 -22.44 14.05 -2.17
CA LEU A 317 -22.71 15.45 -1.81
C LEU A 317 -24.18 15.74 -1.45
N ASP A 318 -25.11 14.84 -1.74
CA ASP A 318 -26.52 15.04 -1.40
C ASP A 318 -26.72 14.83 0.11
N PRO A 319 -26.99 15.88 0.91
CA PRO A 319 -27.11 15.76 2.36
C PRO A 319 -28.30 14.88 2.79
N ASN A 320 -29.30 14.70 1.94
CA ASN A 320 -30.48 13.87 2.21
C ASN A 320 -30.31 12.44 1.71
N TRP A 321 -29.25 12.16 0.95
CA TRP A 321 -28.94 10.79 0.56
C TRP A 321 -28.31 10.08 1.75
N SER A 322 -29.11 9.22 2.38
CA SER A 322 -28.58 8.15 3.20
C SER A 322 -28.21 6.99 2.28
N PRO A 323 -27.07 6.32 2.51
CA PRO A 323 -26.88 4.98 1.97
C PRO A 323 -28.16 4.18 2.23
N PRO A 324 -28.66 3.37 1.28
CA PRO A 324 -29.82 2.53 1.56
C PRO A 324 -29.55 1.81 2.88
N GLU A 325 -30.37 2.10 3.89
CA GLU A 325 -30.35 1.35 5.14
C GLU A 325 -30.53 -0.09 4.71
N ILE A 326 -29.46 -0.87 4.82
CA ILE A 326 -29.54 -2.30 4.66
C ILE A 326 -30.46 -2.69 5.80
N SER A 327 -31.70 -3.03 5.44
CA SER A 327 -32.83 -3.07 6.36
C SER A 327 -32.45 -3.81 7.63
N SER A 328 -32.36 -3.06 8.72
CA SER A 328 -31.93 -3.43 10.07
C SER A 328 -32.93 -4.31 10.81
N GLU A 329 -33.69 -5.15 10.10
CA GLU A 329 -34.51 -6.17 10.77
C GLU A 329 -33.67 -7.39 11.19
N ASP A 330 -32.44 -7.52 10.70
CA ASP A 330 -31.40 -8.36 11.28
C ASP A 330 -30.18 -7.46 11.57
N ASP A 331 -29.70 -7.46 12.81
CA ASP A 331 -28.50 -6.73 13.25
C ASP A 331 -27.26 -7.19 12.45
N ILE A 332 -27.07 -6.61 11.28
CA ILE A 332 -25.85 -6.81 10.49
C ILE A 332 -24.77 -5.93 11.13
N GLU A 333 -23.90 -6.56 11.94
CA GLU A 333 -22.71 -5.93 12.50
C GLU A 333 -21.85 -5.34 11.36
N ASP A 334 -21.17 -4.21 11.61
CA ASP A 334 -20.29 -3.53 10.63
C ASP A 334 -19.28 -4.49 9.95
N ASP A 335 -18.99 -5.61 10.62
CA ASP A 335 -18.18 -6.71 10.14
C ASP A 335 -18.74 -7.40 8.87
N GLU A 336 -20.06 -7.56 8.70
CA GLU A 336 -20.59 -8.25 7.50
C GLU A 336 -20.46 -7.40 6.22
N LEU A 337 -20.49 -6.07 6.34
CA LEU A 337 -20.23 -5.17 5.20
C LEU A 337 -18.79 -5.32 4.72
N VAL A 338 -17.85 -5.41 5.65
CA VAL A 338 -16.43 -5.65 5.36
C VAL A 338 -16.26 -7.05 4.75
N GLU A 339 -16.88 -8.08 5.31
CA GLU A 339 -16.86 -9.44 4.77
C GLU A 339 -17.45 -9.50 3.36
N MET A 340 -18.57 -8.81 3.11
CA MET A 340 -19.18 -8.74 1.78
C MET A 340 -18.26 -8.05 0.78
N ALA A 341 -17.65 -6.92 1.15
CA ALA A 341 -16.71 -6.21 0.29
C ALA A 341 -15.46 -7.05 -0.02
N LEU A 342 -14.93 -7.73 1.01
CA LEU A 342 -13.81 -8.67 0.87
C LEU A 342 -14.17 -9.82 -0.06
N TRP A 343 -15.35 -10.42 0.11
CA TRP A 343 -15.84 -11.52 -0.71
C TRP A 343 -16.03 -11.15 -2.18
N ILE A 344 -16.56 -9.96 -2.46
CA ILE A 344 -16.67 -9.43 -3.82
C ILE A 344 -15.27 -9.34 -4.43
N TRP A 345 -14.31 -8.78 -3.71
CA TRP A 345 -12.93 -8.67 -4.17
C TRP A 345 -12.27 -10.03 -4.42
N GLU A 346 -12.46 -10.99 -3.51
CA GLU A 346 -11.94 -12.34 -3.68
C GLU A 346 -12.45 -12.98 -4.97
N LYS A 347 -13.75 -12.87 -5.23
CA LYS A 347 -14.36 -13.35 -6.48
C LYS A 347 -13.73 -12.71 -7.71
N GLU A 348 -13.51 -11.40 -7.69
CA GLU A 348 -12.87 -10.71 -8.81
C GLU A 348 -11.43 -11.15 -9.04
N MET A 349 -10.62 -11.24 -7.98
CA MET A 349 -9.21 -11.64 -8.08
C MET A 349 -9.06 -13.09 -8.54
N LYS A 350 -9.94 -13.97 -8.06
CA LYS A 350 -10.05 -15.34 -8.56
C LYS A 350 -10.38 -15.37 -10.05
N GLN A 351 -11.42 -14.66 -10.46
CA GLN A 351 -11.82 -14.60 -11.88
C GLN A 351 -10.72 -14.03 -12.78
N LYS A 352 -10.04 -12.96 -12.33
CA LYS A 352 -8.92 -12.34 -13.06
C LYS A 352 -7.78 -13.33 -13.26
N THR A 353 -7.43 -14.07 -12.22
CA THR A 353 -6.42 -15.13 -12.28
C THR A 353 -6.82 -16.22 -13.27
N GLU A 354 -8.07 -16.68 -13.21
CA GLU A 354 -8.61 -17.74 -14.07
C GLU A 354 -8.88 -17.30 -15.53
N LYS A 355 -8.92 -15.99 -15.81
CA LYS A 355 -9.00 -15.46 -17.18
C LYS A 355 -7.67 -15.55 -17.92
N SER A 356 -6.58 -15.93 -17.25
CA SER A 356 -5.25 -16.09 -17.84
C SER A 356 -5.23 -17.11 -18.98
N LEU A 357 -4.64 -16.74 -20.12
CA LEU A 357 -4.46 -17.66 -21.24
C LEU A 357 -3.44 -18.74 -20.89
N ILE A 358 -3.80 -20.01 -21.08
CA ILE A 358 -2.94 -21.17 -20.81
C ILE A 358 -2.80 -22.08 -22.03
N SER A 359 -1.65 -22.75 -22.12
CA SER A 359 -1.39 -23.73 -23.17
C SER A 359 -2.08 -25.05 -22.83
N PRO A 360 -2.65 -25.78 -23.82
CA PRO A 360 -3.16 -27.14 -23.62
C PRO A 360 -2.12 -28.14 -23.08
N ARG A 361 -0.83 -27.82 -23.22
CA ARG A 361 0.32 -28.59 -22.73
C ARG A 361 1.14 -27.78 -21.72
N ILE A 362 0.47 -27.08 -20.80
CA ILE A 362 1.15 -26.28 -19.77
C ILE A 362 2.02 -27.16 -18.86
N SER A 363 3.27 -26.74 -18.59
CA SER A 363 4.14 -27.40 -17.61
C SER A 363 3.71 -27.10 -16.18
N ILE A 364 4.10 -27.93 -15.21
CA ILE A 364 3.95 -27.62 -13.78
C ILE A 364 4.55 -26.24 -13.47
N SER A 365 5.79 -25.97 -13.89
CA SER A 365 6.43 -24.67 -13.67
C SER A 365 5.67 -23.50 -14.30
N SER A 366 5.16 -23.67 -15.52
CA SER A 366 4.38 -22.61 -16.19
C SER A 366 3.03 -22.38 -15.52
N ALA A 367 2.40 -23.43 -14.99
CA ALA A 367 1.16 -23.32 -14.25
C ALA A 367 1.40 -22.55 -12.94
N LEU A 368 2.41 -22.94 -12.16
CA LEU A 368 2.77 -22.26 -10.90
C LEU A 368 3.17 -20.79 -11.12
N ASN A 369 3.82 -20.46 -12.24
CA ASN A 369 4.17 -19.08 -12.55
C ASN A 369 2.98 -18.17 -12.83
N LYS A 370 1.79 -18.74 -13.07
CA LYS A 370 0.55 -17.98 -13.29
C LYS A 370 -0.33 -17.87 -12.04
N LEU A 371 0.06 -18.53 -10.95
CA LEU A 371 -0.70 -18.48 -9.71
C LEU A 371 -0.23 -17.31 -8.82
N PRO A 372 -1.15 -16.68 -8.07
CA PRO A 372 -0.83 -15.73 -7.02
C PRO A 372 0.07 -16.34 -5.94
N ALA A 373 0.84 -15.51 -5.23
CA ALA A 373 1.72 -15.95 -4.16
C ALA A 373 0.95 -16.72 -3.06
N LEU A 374 -0.21 -16.22 -2.64
CA LEU A 374 -1.07 -16.85 -1.63
C LEU A 374 -1.48 -18.29 -1.99
N TRP A 375 -1.79 -18.52 -3.27
CA TRP A 375 -2.14 -19.87 -3.74
C TRP A 375 -0.91 -20.78 -3.79
N ILE A 376 0.25 -20.24 -4.14
CA ILE A 376 1.52 -20.99 -4.07
C ILE A 376 1.84 -21.39 -2.64
N ASP A 377 1.63 -20.48 -1.67
CA ASP A 377 1.84 -20.76 -0.27
C ASP A 377 0.89 -21.85 0.25
N THR A 378 -0.39 -21.77 -0.14
CA THR A 378 -1.37 -22.82 0.17
C THR A 378 -0.93 -24.17 -0.41
N ILE A 379 -0.52 -24.22 -1.68
CA ILE A 379 -0.02 -25.45 -2.31
C ILE A 379 1.22 -25.97 -1.58
N TYR A 380 2.14 -25.09 -1.23
CA TYR A 380 3.36 -25.44 -0.50
C TYR A 380 3.02 -26.13 0.83
N THR A 381 2.14 -25.51 1.62
CA THR A 381 1.67 -26.03 2.91
C THR A 381 0.91 -27.35 2.76
N ASN A 382 -0.02 -27.46 1.81
CA ASN A 382 -0.82 -28.67 1.60
C ASN A 382 0.02 -29.88 1.15
N LEU A 383 1.15 -29.65 0.51
CA LEU A 383 2.10 -30.70 0.15
C LEU A 383 3.00 -31.13 1.33
N GLY A 384 2.81 -30.53 2.52
CA GLY A 384 3.64 -30.78 3.69
C GLY A 384 5.07 -30.24 3.56
N LEU A 385 5.28 -29.28 2.65
CA LEU A 385 6.55 -28.58 2.51
C LEU A 385 6.60 -27.43 3.52
N SER A 386 7.74 -27.24 4.17
CA SER A 386 7.92 -26.21 5.20
C SER A 386 9.21 -25.41 5.00
N GLY A 387 9.27 -24.23 5.62
CA GLY A 387 10.42 -23.32 5.58
C GLY A 387 10.07 -21.95 5.01
N ASP A 388 10.74 -20.93 5.52
CA ASP A 388 10.63 -19.53 5.08
C ASP A 388 11.42 -19.30 3.78
N ASN A 389 10.95 -19.97 2.73
CA ASN A 389 11.55 -19.95 1.41
C ASN A 389 11.00 -18.79 0.57
N LYS A 390 11.84 -18.21 -0.29
CA LYS A 390 11.37 -17.22 -1.26
C LYS A 390 10.37 -17.87 -2.23
N LEU A 391 9.46 -17.08 -2.79
CA LEU A 391 8.42 -17.56 -3.71
C LEU A 391 8.96 -18.41 -4.87
N LEU A 392 10.11 -18.05 -5.43
CA LEU A 392 10.76 -18.81 -6.51
C LEU A 392 11.21 -20.20 -6.05
N ASP A 393 11.76 -20.30 -4.83
CA ASP A 393 12.20 -21.56 -4.24
C ASP A 393 11.00 -22.44 -3.89
N LYS A 394 9.91 -21.85 -3.35
CA LYS A 394 8.65 -22.55 -3.11
C LYS A 394 8.12 -23.21 -4.40
N LYS A 395 8.08 -22.46 -5.52
CA LYS A 395 7.66 -22.99 -6.83
C LYS A 395 8.54 -24.14 -7.31
N LYS A 396 9.86 -24.04 -7.10
CA LYS A 396 10.82 -25.10 -7.45
C LYS A 396 10.57 -26.39 -6.65
N HIS A 397 10.44 -26.28 -5.33
CA HIS A 397 10.15 -27.41 -4.46
C HIS A 397 8.80 -28.06 -4.78
N ILE A 398 7.75 -27.28 -5.04
CA ILE A 398 6.43 -27.82 -5.47
C ILE A 398 6.58 -28.64 -6.74
N LYS A 399 7.32 -28.12 -7.73
CA LYS A 399 7.58 -28.84 -8.99
C LYS A 399 8.30 -30.16 -8.76
N GLU A 400 9.38 -30.14 -7.98
CA GLU A 400 10.17 -31.34 -7.65
C GLU A 400 9.30 -32.38 -6.93
N PHE A 401 8.53 -31.95 -5.94
CA PHE A 401 7.61 -32.80 -5.20
C PHE A 401 6.57 -33.46 -6.10
N LEU A 402 5.89 -32.67 -6.95
CA LEU A 402 4.87 -33.14 -7.87
C LEU A 402 5.41 -33.97 -9.04
N SER A 403 6.72 -33.90 -9.31
CA SER A 403 7.37 -34.73 -10.33
C SER A 403 7.65 -36.15 -9.83
N ASP A 404 7.61 -36.40 -8.52
CA ASP A 404 7.80 -37.72 -7.93
C ASP A 404 6.47 -38.50 -7.87
N ARG A 405 6.48 -39.68 -8.49
CA ARG A 405 5.30 -40.56 -8.57
C ARG A 405 4.82 -41.06 -7.21
N ILE A 406 5.72 -41.27 -6.26
CA ILE A 406 5.40 -41.73 -4.89
C ILE A 406 4.69 -40.60 -4.15
N ASN A 407 5.17 -39.37 -4.27
CA ASN A 407 4.55 -38.19 -3.67
C ASN A 407 3.14 -37.97 -4.21
N VAL A 408 2.95 -37.99 -5.54
CA VAL A 408 1.61 -37.85 -6.14
C VAL A 408 0.69 -38.99 -5.68
N LYS A 409 1.18 -40.22 -5.56
CA LYS A 409 0.39 -41.35 -5.02
C LYS A 409 -0.06 -41.08 -3.58
N THR A 410 0.79 -40.48 -2.76
CA THR A 410 0.48 -40.11 -1.38
C THR A 410 -0.60 -39.04 -1.34
N ILE A 411 -0.50 -37.97 -2.15
CA ILE A 411 -1.54 -36.94 -2.28
C ILE A 411 -2.89 -37.59 -2.64
N LEU A 412 -2.92 -38.46 -3.65
CA LEU A 412 -4.16 -39.12 -4.07
C LEU A 412 -4.80 -40.02 -3.01
N ARG A 413 -4.10 -40.38 -1.91
CA ARG A 413 -4.72 -41.11 -0.81
C ARG A 413 -5.64 -40.23 0.02
N PHE A 414 -5.32 -38.95 0.17
CA PHE A 414 -6.15 -37.98 0.90
C PHE A 414 -7.46 -37.67 0.17
N PHE A 415 -7.46 -37.73 -1.16
CA PHE A 415 -8.64 -37.42 -1.93
C PHE A 415 -9.73 -38.50 -1.88
N GLY A 416 -10.97 -38.07 -1.69
CA GLY A 416 -12.17 -38.92 -1.74
C GLY A 416 -12.47 -39.50 -3.12
N LYS A 417 -13.57 -40.24 -3.23
CA LYS A 417 -14.02 -40.88 -4.49
C LYS A 417 -14.30 -39.85 -5.59
N SER A 418 -15.05 -38.79 -5.29
CA SER A 418 -15.46 -37.77 -6.26
C SER A 418 -14.26 -37.00 -6.87
N HIS A 419 -13.25 -36.68 -6.06
CA HIS A 419 -11.99 -36.10 -6.53
C HIS A 419 -11.28 -36.99 -7.57
N LYS A 420 -11.17 -38.29 -7.28
CA LYS A 420 -10.55 -39.27 -8.18
C LYS A 420 -11.36 -39.42 -9.46
N GLU A 421 -12.68 -39.44 -9.37
CA GLU A 421 -13.57 -39.47 -10.53
C GLU A 421 -13.43 -38.23 -11.42
N MET A 422 -13.28 -37.04 -10.84
CA MET A 422 -12.99 -35.81 -11.59
C MET A 422 -11.64 -35.92 -12.31
N LEU A 423 -10.58 -36.36 -11.63
CA LEU A 423 -9.26 -36.55 -12.25
C LEU A 423 -9.30 -37.59 -13.38
N HIS A 424 -10.01 -38.70 -13.20
CA HIS A 424 -10.24 -39.70 -14.24
C HIS A 424 -10.94 -39.09 -15.46
N LEU A 425 -12.02 -38.34 -15.24
CA LEU A 425 -12.76 -37.67 -16.32
C LEU A 425 -11.87 -36.72 -17.13
N ILE A 426 -11.07 -35.89 -16.44
CA ILE A 426 -10.14 -34.95 -17.11
C ILE A 426 -9.06 -35.74 -17.87
N MET A 427 -8.51 -36.80 -17.28
CA MET A 427 -7.49 -37.66 -17.91
C MET A 427 -8.01 -38.39 -19.15
N ASP A 428 -9.23 -38.93 -19.12
CA ASP A 428 -9.87 -39.64 -20.25
C ASP A 428 -10.09 -38.71 -21.45
N LYS A 429 -10.14 -37.39 -21.21
CA LYS A 429 -10.21 -36.35 -22.25
C LYS A 429 -8.86 -35.74 -22.58
N GLY A 430 -7.77 -36.43 -22.26
CA GLY A 430 -6.41 -36.04 -22.61
C GLY A 430 -5.76 -35.05 -21.65
N GLY A 431 -6.31 -34.89 -20.44
CA GLY A 431 -5.79 -33.99 -19.40
C GLY A 431 -6.30 -32.55 -19.51
N ILE A 432 -7.39 -32.32 -20.24
CA ILE A 432 -8.07 -31.02 -20.39
C ILE A 432 -9.58 -31.24 -20.47
N TYR A 433 -10.36 -30.43 -19.74
CA TYR A 433 -11.81 -30.52 -19.76
C TYR A 433 -12.50 -29.15 -19.60
N PRO A 434 -13.66 -28.90 -20.25
CA PRO A 434 -14.43 -27.67 -20.06
C PRO A 434 -14.82 -27.45 -18.60
N TYR A 435 -14.57 -26.23 -18.08
CA TYR A 435 -14.76 -25.94 -16.65
C TYR A 435 -16.22 -26.04 -16.20
N HIS A 436 -17.15 -25.43 -16.96
CA HIS A 436 -18.58 -25.44 -16.62
C HIS A 436 -19.14 -26.86 -16.44
N ARG A 437 -18.73 -27.81 -17.29
CA ARG A 437 -19.16 -29.22 -17.19
C ARG A 437 -18.62 -29.94 -15.97
N LEU A 438 -17.49 -29.50 -15.42
CA LEU A 438 -17.03 -30.01 -14.12
C LEU A 438 -17.94 -29.50 -13.00
N MET A 439 -18.35 -28.23 -13.06
CA MET A 439 -19.16 -27.63 -12.00
C MET A 439 -20.56 -28.26 -11.98
N GLU A 440 -21.16 -28.47 -13.15
CA GLU A 440 -22.44 -29.18 -13.31
C GLU A 440 -22.42 -30.59 -12.69
N LYS A 441 -21.27 -31.28 -12.72
CA LYS A 441 -21.15 -32.67 -12.28
C LYS A 441 -20.66 -32.83 -10.84
N PHE A 442 -19.78 -31.95 -10.39
CA PHE A 442 -19.06 -32.09 -9.12
C PHE A 442 -19.34 -30.97 -8.11
N GLY A 443 -20.25 -30.06 -8.42
CA GLY A 443 -20.62 -28.94 -7.57
C GLY A 443 -19.91 -27.65 -7.95
N SER A 444 -20.50 -26.54 -7.51
CA SER A 444 -20.00 -25.18 -7.73
C SER A 444 -18.71 -24.94 -6.94
N ASP A 445 -17.88 -24.02 -7.44
CA ASP A 445 -16.74 -23.46 -6.72
C ASP A 445 -16.97 -22.00 -6.33
N GLU A 446 -18.21 -21.51 -6.37
CA GLU A 446 -18.55 -20.12 -6.06
C GLU A 446 -18.22 -19.73 -4.62
N GLU A 447 -18.21 -20.69 -3.69
CA GLU A 447 -17.80 -20.55 -2.28
C GLU A 447 -16.27 -20.61 -2.09
N ASP A 448 -15.50 -20.93 -3.12
CA ASP A 448 -14.04 -20.85 -3.02
C ASP A 448 -13.56 -19.43 -3.32
N GLY A 449 -13.01 -18.78 -2.29
CA GLY A 449 -12.41 -17.45 -2.34
C GLY A 449 -11.05 -17.34 -3.02
N PHE A 450 -10.38 -16.22 -2.79
CA PHE A 450 -9.03 -15.93 -3.29
C PHE A 450 -7.95 -16.11 -2.21
N LEU A 451 -8.24 -15.82 -0.95
CA LEU A 451 -7.32 -15.91 0.18
C LEU A 451 -7.23 -17.33 0.74
N TRP A 452 -6.73 -18.27 -0.07
CA TRP A 452 -6.67 -19.70 0.30
C TRP A 452 -5.84 -20.01 1.54
N ASN A 453 -4.98 -19.09 1.98
CA ASN A 453 -4.21 -19.17 3.22
C ASN A 453 -5.09 -18.98 4.47
N GLU A 454 -6.18 -18.22 4.36
CA GLU A 454 -7.13 -17.95 5.43
C GLU A 454 -8.35 -18.84 5.32
N MET A 455 -8.91 -18.93 4.11
CA MET A 455 -10.05 -19.77 3.77
C MET A 455 -9.68 -20.77 2.68
N PRO A 456 -9.17 -21.96 3.05
CA PRO A 456 -8.85 -23.01 2.09
C PRO A 456 -10.08 -23.40 1.26
N PRO A 457 -9.92 -23.66 -0.05
CA PRO A 457 -11.05 -23.98 -0.89
C PRO A 457 -11.70 -25.31 -0.49
N VAL A 458 -13.02 -25.31 -0.45
CA VAL A 458 -13.85 -26.44 0.00
C VAL A 458 -14.39 -27.25 -1.17
N SER A 459 -14.54 -26.66 -2.36
CA SER A 459 -15.06 -27.37 -3.52
C SER A 459 -14.09 -28.47 -4.00
N ILE A 460 -14.63 -29.49 -4.68
CA ILE A 460 -13.80 -30.60 -5.22
C ILE A 460 -12.72 -30.08 -6.17
N VAL A 461 -13.06 -29.10 -7.02
CA VAL A 461 -12.10 -28.52 -7.97
C VAL A 461 -11.07 -27.65 -7.23
N GLY A 462 -11.51 -26.90 -6.23
CA GLY A 462 -10.67 -26.05 -5.39
C GLY A 462 -9.64 -26.85 -4.61
N GLN A 463 -10.06 -27.95 -3.97
CA GLN A 463 -9.17 -28.88 -3.29
C GLN A 463 -8.13 -29.49 -4.24
N LEU A 464 -8.50 -29.88 -5.46
CA LEU A 464 -7.50 -30.38 -6.42
C LEU A 464 -6.49 -29.30 -6.84
N ARG A 465 -6.92 -28.03 -6.91
CA ARG A 465 -6.05 -26.89 -7.23
C ARG A 465 -5.13 -26.52 -6.08
N SER A 466 -5.62 -26.60 -4.84
CA SER A 466 -4.84 -26.30 -3.64
C SER A 466 -3.73 -27.32 -3.36
N PHE A 467 -3.68 -28.43 -4.11
CA PHE A 467 -2.54 -29.37 -4.15
C PHE A 467 -1.71 -29.27 -5.45
N GLY A 468 -2.01 -28.31 -6.32
CA GLY A 468 -1.31 -28.11 -7.60
C GLY A 468 -1.52 -29.23 -8.64
N ILE A 469 -2.50 -30.13 -8.43
CA ILE A 469 -2.76 -31.27 -9.31
C ILE A 469 -3.45 -30.83 -10.61
N ILE A 470 -4.33 -29.84 -10.51
CA ILE A 470 -4.99 -29.21 -11.65
C ILE A 470 -4.77 -27.70 -11.63
N THR A 471 -4.88 -27.09 -12.80
CA THR A 471 -4.88 -25.63 -12.99
C THR A 471 -6.09 -25.21 -13.82
N VAL A 472 -6.61 -24.02 -13.57
CA VAL A 472 -7.76 -23.45 -14.27
C VAL A 472 -7.32 -22.24 -15.06
N GLY A 473 -7.76 -22.12 -16.30
CA GLY A 473 -7.54 -20.92 -17.09
C GLY A 473 -8.24 -20.95 -18.44
N MET A 474 -7.89 -20.02 -19.31
CA MET A 474 -8.50 -19.89 -20.64
C MET A 474 -7.64 -20.52 -21.73
N VAL A 475 -8.22 -21.40 -22.55
CA VAL A 475 -7.58 -21.93 -23.76
C VAL A 475 -8.21 -21.29 -24.99
N LYS A 476 -7.38 -20.89 -25.97
CA LYS A 476 -7.85 -20.37 -27.26
C LYS A 476 -8.02 -21.51 -28.26
N LYS A 477 -9.24 -21.67 -28.81
CA LYS A 477 -9.56 -22.64 -29.88
C LYS A 477 -10.46 -21.95 -30.92
N ASN A 478 -10.06 -21.97 -32.19
CA ASN A 478 -10.80 -21.33 -33.30
C ASN A 478 -11.15 -19.86 -33.01
N ASN A 479 -10.15 -19.11 -32.54
CA ASN A 479 -10.25 -17.70 -32.14
C ASN A 479 -11.19 -17.38 -30.95
N LYS A 480 -11.87 -18.37 -30.38
CA LYS A 480 -12.69 -18.24 -29.16
C LYS A 480 -11.89 -18.69 -27.93
N LYS A 481 -12.13 -18.07 -26.78
CA LYS A 481 -11.51 -18.46 -25.49
C LYS A 481 -12.51 -19.32 -24.70
N TYR A 482 -12.03 -20.40 -24.10
CA TYR A 482 -12.84 -21.31 -23.28
C TYR A 482 -12.18 -21.51 -21.92
N LYS A 483 -12.95 -21.39 -20.83
CA LYS A 483 -12.50 -21.74 -19.47
C LYS A 483 -12.40 -23.25 -19.34
N VAL A 484 -11.24 -23.75 -18.93
CA VAL A 484 -10.95 -25.17 -18.83
C VAL A 484 -10.17 -25.47 -17.57
N ALA A 485 -10.34 -26.68 -17.03
CA ALA A 485 -9.41 -27.27 -16.08
C ALA A 485 -8.42 -28.16 -16.83
N LEU A 486 -7.14 -28.09 -16.46
CA LEU A 486 -6.08 -28.92 -17.02
C LEU A 486 -5.25 -29.59 -15.95
N ILE A 487 -4.76 -30.78 -16.28
CA ILE A 487 -3.66 -31.43 -15.59
C ILE A 487 -2.35 -31.02 -16.29
N PRO A 488 -1.37 -30.42 -15.59
CA PRO A 488 -0.04 -30.16 -16.12
C PRO A 488 0.55 -31.37 -16.85
N TYR A 489 1.21 -31.17 -17.99
CA TYR A 489 1.51 -32.29 -18.89
C TYR A 489 2.43 -33.35 -18.24
N GLU A 490 3.33 -32.94 -17.33
CA GLU A 490 4.22 -33.84 -16.60
C GLU A 490 3.47 -34.76 -15.63
N LEU A 491 2.34 -34.30 -15.08
CA LEU A 491 1.51 -35.07 -14.17
C LEU A 491 0.67 -36.14 -14.88
N ARG A 492 0.36 -35.95 -16.17
CA ARG A 492 -0.47 -36.88 -16.95
C ARG A 492 0.07 -38.32 -16.99
N PRO A 493 1.34 -38.58 -17.35
CA PRO A 493 1.88 -39.95 -17.34
C PRO A 493 1.89 -40.57 -15.93
N ILE A 494 2.17 -39.76 -14.89
CA ILE A 494 2.14 -40.19 -13.49
C ILE A 494 0.72 -40.65 -13.09
N LEU A 495 -0.28 -39.82 -13.34
CA LEU A 495 -1.68 -40.13 -13.03
C LEU A 495 -2.19 -41.31 -13.85
N LYS A 496 -1.85 -41.38 -15.14
CA LYS A 496 -2.21 -42.52 -16.00
C LYS A 496 -1.67 -43.84 -15.44
N TRP A 497 -0.41 -43.85 -14.98
CA TRP A 497 0.17 -45.00 -14.31
C TRP A 497 -0.57 -45.34 -13.01
N LEU A 498 -0.89 -44.35 -12.18
CA LEU A 498 -1.58 -44.59 -10.90
C LEU A 498 -2.98 -45.16 -11.08
N PHE A 499 -3.67 -44.76 -12.15
CA PHE A 499 -5.01 -45.21 -12.48
C PHE A 499 -5.05 -46.58 -13.17
N SER A 500 -4.05 -46.95 -13.98
CA SER A 500 -4.00 -48.26 -14.64
C SER A 500 -3.84 -49.43 -13.65
N PHE A 501 -3.14 -49.23 -12.53
CA PHE A 501 -2.91 -50.28 -11.53
C PHE A 501 -4.16 -50.71 -10.75
N LYS A 502 -5.23 -49.89 -10.73
CA LYS A 502 -6.49 -50.27 -10.06
C LYS A 502 -7.33 -51.24 -10.90
N LEU A 503 -7.31 -51.12 -12.23
CA LEU A 503 -8.09 -51.99 -13.12
C LEU A 503 -7.60 -53.45 -13.09
N VAL A 504 -6.31 -53.69 -12.85
CA VAL A 504 -5.73 -55.04 -12.79
C VAL A 504 -6.07 -55.77 -11.48
N LYS A 505 -6.22 -55.06 -10.36
CA LYS A 505 -6.56 -55.70 -9.07
C LYS A 505 -8.04 -56.08 -8.96
N ASN A 506 -8.95 -55.35 -9.61
CA ASN A 506 -10.37 -55.69 -9.60
C ASN A 506 -10.72 -56.85 -10.55
N ARG A 507 -9.93 -57.07 -11.61
CA ARG A 507 -10.07 -58.25 -12.50
C ARG A 507 -9.54 -59.57 -11.94
N LYS A 508 -8.84 -59.55 -10.80
CA LYS A 508 -8.40 -60.77 -10.08
C LYS A 508 -9.33 -61.14 -8.92
N LYS A 509 -10.39 -60.36 -8.69
CA LYS A 509 -11.38 -60.56 -7.62
C LYS A 509 -12.82 -60.71 -8.13
N ALA A 510 -13.03 -60.49 -9.43
CA ALA A 510 -14.19 -60.96 -10.18
C ALA A 510 -13.71 -62.13 -11.04
#